data_AF-A0A7W7Y3Y9-F1
#
_entry.id   AF-A0A7W7Y3Y9-F1
#
_cell.length_a   1.000
_cell.length_b   1.000
_cell.length_c   1.000
_cell.angle_alpha   90.00
_cell.angle_beta   90.00
_cell.angle_gamma   90.00
#
_symmetry.space_group_name_H-M   'P 1'
#
loop_
_entity.id
_entity.type
_entity.pdbx_description
1 polymer ?
#
loop_
_entity_poly.entity_id
_entity_poly.type
_entity_poly.pdbx_seq_one_letter_code
_entity_poly.pdbx_strand_id
1 'polypeptide(L)' 'MSTQVSYRQRRVNCNRCSHYYITWDTGFPYGCRKLGFKSRHLPSLEVFRNSGMPCQYFDEKKR' A
#
# COMPACT_ATOMS: atom_id res chain seq x y z
N MET A 1 30.60 -7.65 -2.90
CA MET A 1 30.16 -8.12 -1.57
C MET A 1 28.67 -8.33 -1.59
N SER A 2 28.29 -9.61 -1.58
CA SER A 2 26.93 -10.11 -1.66
C SER A 2 26.19 -9.79 -0.37
N THR A 3 25.34 -8.77 -0.35
CA THR A 3 24.32 -8.62 0.69
C THR A 3 22.97 -9.02 0.14
N GLN A 4 22.65 -10.28 0.40
CA GLN A 4 21.36 -10.90 0.21
C GLN A 4 20.30 -10.08 0.97
N VAL A 5 19.59 -9.19 0.28
CA VAL A 5 18.38 -8.56 0.85
C VAL A 5 17.32 -9.65 0.92
N SER A 6 17.00 -10.03 2.15
CA SER A 6 15.88 -10.90 2.52
C SER A 6 14.55 -10.31 2.02
N TYR A 7 14.23 -10.54 0.74
CA TYR A 7 13.02 -10.07 0.06
C TYR A 7 11.82 -11.02 0.27
N ARG A 8 11.80 -11.76 1.39
CA ARG A 8 10.59 -12.48 1.80
C ARG A 8 9.54 -11.46 2.27
N GLN A 9 8.74 -11.01 1.31
CA GLN A 9 7.29 -10.89 1.47
C GLN A 9 6.80 -9.99 2.62
N ARG A 10 7.23 -8.72 2.66
CA ARG A 10 6.43 -7.70 3.35
C ARG A 10 5.23 -7.31 2.48
N ARG A 11 4.31 -8.26 2.25
CA ARG A 11 2.99 -7.93 1.69
C ARG A 11 2.26 -7.09 2.73
N VAL A 12 2.16 -5.79 2.45
CA VAL A 12 1.48 -4.83 3.32
C VAL A 12 -0.03 -5.01 3.20
N ASN A 13 -0.68 -5.24 4.35
CA ASN A 13 -2.13 -5.37 4.44
C ASN A 13 -2.79 -3.99 4.55
N CYS A 14 -3.21 -3.42 3.42
CA CYS A 14 -3.92 -2.12 3.39
C CYS A 14 -5.13 -2.06 4.32
N ASN A 15 -5.84 -3.17 4.53
CA ASN A 15 -7.01 -3.20 5.41
C ASN A 15 -6.67 -2.84 6.88
N ARG A 16 -5.43 -3.11 7.31
CA ARG A 16 -4.92 -2.73 8.64
C ARG A 16 -4.25 -1.35 8.65
N CYS A 17 -4.14 -0.68 7.50
CA CYS A 17 -3.46 0.59 7.39
C CYS A 17 -4.36 1.76 7.81
N SER A 18 -3.89 2.65 8.69
CA SER A 18 -4.57 3.86 9.15
C SER A 18 -4.97 4.77 7.99
N HIS A 19 -4.12 4.82 6.97
CA HIS A 19 -4.29 5.70 5.82
C HIS A 19 -5.19 5.13 4.72
N TYR A 20 -5.52 3.83 4.78
CA TYR A 20 -6.38 3.20 3.81
C TYR A 20 -7.84 3.59 4.03
N TYR A 21 -8.51 3.95 2.94
CA TYR A 21 -9.93 4.25 2.91
C TYR A 21 -10.55 3.72 1.62
N ILE A 22 -11.83 3.38 1.70
CA ILE A 22 -12.63 3.06 0.52
C ILE A 22 -13.17 4.36 -0.03
N THR A 23 -13.02 4.55 -1.33
CA THR A 23 -13.65 5.65 -2.04
C THR A 23 -15.01 5.18 -2.57
N TRP A 24 -15.97 6.10 -2.64
CA TRP A 24 -17.29 5.85 -3.23
C TRP A 24 -17.27 5.99 -4.76
N ASP A 25 -16.08 5.98 -5.37
CA ASP A 25 -15.87 6.06 -6.81
C ASP A 25 -15.85 4.65 -7.40
N THR A 26 -16.76 4.36 -8.32
CA THR A 26 -16.88 3.06 -8.98
C THR A 26 -15.66 2.71 -9.82
N GLY A 27 -14.94 3.72 -10.34
CA GLY A 27 -13.70 3.54 -11.06
C GLY A 27 -12.56 3.17 -10.12
N PHE A 28 -12.43 3.87 -8.99
CA PHE A 28 -11.28 3.78 -8.09
C PHE A 28 -11.68 3.56 -6.62
N PRO A 29 -12.23 2.39 -6.25
CA PRO A 29 -12.78 2.14 -4.92
C PRO A 29 -11.76 2.17 -3.78
N TYR A 30 -10.46 2.16 -4.06
CA TYR A 30 -9.42 2.16 -3.02
C TYR A 30 -8.64 3.46 -3.01
N GLY A 31 -8.37 4.00 -1.82
CA GLY A 31 -7.58 5.22 -1.66
C GLY A 31 -6.54 5.11 -0.55
N CYS A 32 -5.46 5.87 -0.69
CA CYS A 32 -4.44 6.05 0.33
C CYS A 32 -4.31 7.52 0.71
N ARG A 33 -4.68 7.89 1.95
CA ARG A 33 -4.65 9.31 2.38
C ARG A 33 -3.23 9.85 2.48
N LYS A 34 -2.27 8.99 2.82
CA LYS A 34 -0.87 9.39 3.02
C LYS A 34 -0.16 9.72 1.71
N LEU A 35 -0.52 9.02 0.64
CA LEU A 35 0.05 9.22 -0.70
C LEU A 35 -0.87 10.06 -1.60
N GLY A 36 -2.12 10.31 -1.19
CA GLY A 36 -3.03 11.23 -1.87
C GLY A 36 -3.61 10.72 -3.18
N PHE A 37 -3.59 9.41 -3.45
CA PHE A 37 -4.12 8.83 -4.68
C PHE A 37 -5.26 7.84 -4.44
N LYS A 38 -6.03 7.61 -5.49
CA LYS A 38 -7.07 6.58 -5.60
C LYS A 38 -6.65 5.56 -6.67
N SER A 39 -6.98 4.29 -6.46
CA SER A 39 -6.62 3.20 -7.36
C SER A 39 -7.75 2.17 -7.46
N ARG A 40 -7.77 1.45 -8.59
CA ARG A 40 -8.70 0.33 -8.82
C ARG A 40 -8.30 -0.91 -8.03
N HIS A 41 -7.01 -1.01 -7.72
CA HIS A 41 -6.42 -2.07 -6.92
C HIS A 41 -6.00 -1.55 -5.54
N LEU A 42 -5.56 -2.45 -4.66
CA LEU A 42 -5.06 -2.07 -3.35
C LEU A 42 -3.88 -1.09 -3.47
N PRO A 43 -3.83 -0.01 -2.67
CA PRO A 43 -2.80 1.00 -2.79
C PRO A 43 -1.39 0.46 -2.54
N SER A 44 -1.22 -0.59 -1.71
CA SER A 44 0.10 -1.23 -1.53
C SER A 44 0.58 -1.91 -2.82
N LEU A 45 -0.34 -2.46 -3.62
CA LEU A 45 -0.01 -3.07 -4.90
C LEU A 45 0.38 -2.01 -5.92
N GLU A 46 -0.35 -0.89 -5.96
CA GLU A 46 -0.06 0.21 -6.87
C GLU A 46 1.29 0.86 -6.58
N VAL A 47 1.60 1.08 -5.29
CA VAL A 47 2.93 1.54 -4.84
C VAL A 47 4.02 0.56 -5.24
N PHE A 48 3.76 -0.74 -5.07
CA PHE A 48 4.72 -1.77 -5.47
C PHE A 48 4.96 -1.79 -6.99
N ARG A 49 3.91 -1.65 -7.80
CA ARG A 49 4.01 -1.60 -9.26
C ARG A 49 4.78 -0.37 -9.75
N ASN A 50 4.57 0.79 -9.11
CA ASN A 50 5.21 2.03 -9.52
C ASN A 50 6.66 2.14 -9.00
N SER A 51 6.91 1.78 -7.75
CA SER A 51 8.23 1.95 -7.12
C SER A 51 9.12 0.71 -7.16
N GLY A 52 8.58 -0.47 -7.46
CA GLY A 52 9.29 -1.75 -7.31
C GLY A 52 9.57 -2.14 -5.85
N MET A 53 9.07 -1.35 -4.89
CA MET A 53 9.32 -1.51 -3.45
C MET A 53 8.00 -1.65 -2.69
N PRO A 54 7.96 -2.42 -1.59
CA PRO A 54 6.76 -2.50 -0.75
C PRO A 54 6.42 -1.13 -0.15
N CYS A 55 5.14 -0.93 0.19
CA CYS A 55 4.67 0.33 0.77
C CYS A 55 5.41 0.64 2.09
N GLN A 56 6.28 1.66 2.06
CA GLN A 56 7.03 2.11 3.24
C GLN A 56 6.20 2.99 4.19
N TYR A 57 5.05 3.47 3.71
CA TYR A 57 4.12 4.32 4.45
C TYR A 57 3.00 3.53 5.13
N PHE A 58 3.20 2.22 5.35
CA PHE A 58 2.26 1.42 6.11
C PHE A 58 2.28 1.86 7.57
N ASP A 59 1.12 2.30 8.05
CA ASP A 59 0.90 2.62 9.46
C ASP A 59 -0.25 1.75 9.96
N GLU A 60 -0.02 0.93 10.98
CA GLU A 60 -1.05 0.02 11.48
C GLU A 60 -2.08 0.79 12.32
N LYS A 61 -3.37 0.57 12.05
CA LYS A 61 -4.47 1.12 12.86
C LYS A 61 -4.32 0.62 14.29
N LYS A 62 -3.92 1.50 15.21
CA LYS A 62 -4.05 1.25 16.64
C LYS A 62 -5.54 1.22 16.98
N ARG A 63 -5.98 0.10 17.53
CA ARG A 63 -7.36 -0.13 17.98
C ARG A 63 -7.64 0.65 19.25
#